data_AF-A0A2S9YTA3-F1
#
_entry.id   AF-A0A2S9YTA3-F1
#
_cell.length_a   1.000
_cell.length_b   1.000
_cell.length_c   1.000
_cell.angle_alpha   90.00
_cell.angle_beta   90.00
_cell.angle_gamma   90.00
#
_symmetry.space_group_name_H-M   'P 1'
#
loop_
_entity.id
_entity.type
_entity.pdbx_description
1 polymer ?
#
loop_
_entity_poly.entity_id
_entity_poly.type
_entity_poly.pdbx_seq_one_letter_code
_entity_poly.pdbx_strand_id
1 'polypeptide(L)'
;MSDELNPREPSYPREPSYPREPSQTLGLGSGPDLPPLDDLSPAPGGTGPGMSATGMSGSGLRPSASLAAGLTPGGMGFDLRAIGRKLGRVAMWAGGLLLVFIISAWVSLPTRSIAWRISHEARKAGFNITVEDVSIRPWGSATLEQVVWSFKPSRPDSTPVPFVIEELDASFSVLKYLLFDEIDVEFEATMDEGTMSGAYFQGDEESHVAFNIADLPLYGVPKLQDAVNAPVRGVFALDVDITAPNNEWAKSSGRLEVHCYSCTVGDGETKLFVPGSKKTSMLSKGVTIPEIDLGTLDGVLEIVDGLAVAEEFGTESDDIVFKISGEIDFNDPIANSRLNLLIKVFIDPSLRQRSDNVDLLVLTASPKVLMDPPDEGWMGVVLEGNFKHRRFRGVKSKSRQEQLREKREARTNRSKDRAEQRAAQRNAKQQAAQEAAAAATGDEEIEIPPPDERTIPAEMGVMVESGEGDDEGGEGGGEEGGEDEGVVEEEQPEEEQPEEEQTEEEQPEEEQTEEEPTEESNEEEQLPQ
;
A
#
# COMPACT_ATOMS: atom_id res chain seq x y z
N MET A 1 -63.71 1.54 49.57
CA MET A 1 -62.73 2.58 49.22
C MET A 1 -61.43 1.88 48.89
N SER A 2 -61.43 1.21 47.75
CA SER A 2 -60.33 0.43 47.19
C SER A 2 -60.70 0.34 45.71
N ASP A 3 -60.03 1.10 44.85
CA ASP A 3 -60.15 0.93 43.41
C ASP A 3 -58.73 0.98 42.84
N GLU A 4 -58.34 -0.18 42.33
CA GLU A 4 -57.16 -0.48 41.53
C GLU A 4 -57.12 0.41 40.28
N LEU A 5 -55.99 1.08 40.06
CA LEU A 5 -55.64 1.65 38.75
C LEU A 5 -54.36 0.99 38.25
N ASN A 6 -54.58 0.00 37.41
CA ASN A 6 -53.61 -0.74 36.62
C ASN A 6 -53.03 0.17 35.53
N PRO A 7 -51.70 0.35 35.40
CA PRO A 7 -51.14 1.14 34.32
C PRO A 7 -51.27 0.38 32.99
N ARG A 8 -51.92 1.03 32.02
CA ARG A 8 -52.01 0.59 30.62
C ARG A 8 -50.61 0.57 30.00
N GLU A 9 -50.22 -0.59 29.47
CA GLU A 9 -49.07 -0.72 28.57
C GLU A 9 -49.27 0.14 27.30
N PRO A 10 -48.20 0.74 26.77
CA PRO A 10 -48.25 1.43 25.48
C PRO A 10 -48.40 0.40 24.35
N SER A 11 -49.49 0.53 23.59
CA SER A 11 -49.70 -0.21 22.35
C SER A 11 -48.73 0.30 21.27
N TYR A 12 -47.73 -0.51 20.93
CA TYR A 12 -46.90 -0.26 19.76
C TYR A 12 -47.73 -0.40 18.47
N PRO A 13 -47.52 0.46 17.46
CA PRO A 13 -48.12 0.26 16.15
C PRO A 13 -47.60 -1.05 15.55
N ARG A 14 -48.53 -1.92 15.12
CA ARG A 14 -48.22 -3.09 14.29
C ARG A 14 -47.43 -2.64 13.07
N GLU A 15 -46.27 -3.23 12.88
CA GLU A 15 -45.48 -3.12 11.66
C GLU A 15 -46.35 -3.46 10.44
N PRO A 16 -46.20 -2.73 9.32
CA PRO A 16 -46.77 -3.15 8.06
C PRO A 16 -46.15 -4.50 7.68
N SER A 17 -46.99 -5.53 7.60
CA SER A 17 -46.62 -6.82 7.04
C SER A 17 -46.25 -6.62 5.57
N TYR A 18 -44.95 -6.52 5.27
CA TYR A 18 -44.46 -6.63 3.91
C TYR A 18 -44.82 -8.03 3.38
N PRO A 19 -45.35 -8.15 2.15
CA PRO A 19 -45.52 -9.45 1.54
C PRO A 19 -44.14 -10.11 1.46
N ARG A 20 -44.02 -11.22 2.18
CA ARG A 20 -42.90 -12.15 2.09
C ARG A 20 -42.78 -12.55 0.62
N GLU A 21 -41.76 -12.03 -0.06
CA GLU A 21 -41.38 -12.55 -1.36
C GLU A 21 -41.15 -14.06 -1.20
N PRO A 22 -41.66 -14.89 -2.12
CA PRO A 22 -41.39 -16.30 -2.07
C PRO A 22 -39.88 -16.47 -2.17
N SER A 23 -39.31 -17.11 -1.14
CA SER A 23 -38.00 -17.73 -1.20
C SER A 23 -37.89 -18.47 -2.53
N GLN A 24 -37.14 -17.89 -3.46
CA GLN A 24 -36.66 -18.62 -4.62
C GLN A 24 -35.68 -19.65 -4.07
N THR A 25 -36.23 -20.81 -3.72
CA THR A 25 -35.49 -22.06 -3.79
C THR A 25 -34.85 -22.07 -5.17
N LEU A 26 -33.52 -22.10 -5.21
CA LEU A 26 -32.75 -22.45 -6.40
C LEU A 26 -33.26 -23.79 -6.91
N GLY A 27 -34.25 -23.72 -7.79
CA GLY A 27 -34.61 -24.78 -8.69
C GLY A 27 -33.41 -24.94 -9.61
N LEU A 28 -32.83 -26.14 -9.59
CA LEU A 28 -32.05 -26.69 -10.69
C LEU A 28 -32.86 -26.50 -11.98
N GLY A 29 -32.61 -25.37 -12.65
CA GLY A 29 -33.09 -25.07 -13.97
C GLY A 29 -32.45 -26.06 -14.94
N SER A 30 -33.30 -26.94 -15.47
CA SER A 30 -33.15 -27.62 -16.74
C SER A 30 -32.42 -26.75 -17.76
N GLY A 31 -31.34 -27.29 -18.31
CA GLY A 31 -30.46 -26.60 -19.23
C GLY A 31 -31.12 -26.19 -20.56
N PRO A 32 -30.43 -25.34 -21.34
CA PRO A 32 -30.78 -25.13 -22.72
C PRO A 32 -30.52 -26.41 -23.53
N ASP A 33 -31.57 -26.87 -24.21
CA ASP A 33 -31.58 -27.98 -25.16
C ASP A 33 -30.37 -27.96 -26.11
N LEU A 34 -29.49 -28.95 -25.93
CA LEU A 34 -28.56 -29.36 -26.96
C LEU A 34 -29.36 -30.06 -28.07
N PRO A 35 -29.12 -29.75 -29.35
CA PRO A 35 -29.77 -30.48 -30.43
C PRO A 35 -29.35 -31.96 -30.40
N PRO A 36 -30.27 -32.89 -30.70
CA PRO A 36 -29.98 -34.31 -30.70
C PRO A 36 -28.91 -34.64 -31.74
N LEU A 37 -27.88 -35.36 -31.30
CA LEU A 37 -26.76 -35.81 -32.10
C LEU A 37 -27.14 -37.10 -32.84
N ASP A 38 -28.17 -37.02 -33.69
CA ASP A 38 -28.66 -38.10 -34.55
C ASP A 38 -29.11 -37.50 -35.89
N ASP A 39 -28.16 -37.04 -36.71
CA ASP A 39 -28.34 -37.00 -38.17
C ASP A 39 -26.99 -36.77 -38.89
N LEU A 40 -26.27 -37.86 -39.17
CA LEU A 40 -25.39 -37.90 -40.32
C LEU A 40 -25.83 -39.04 -41.24
N SER A 41 -26.23 -38.62 -42.43
CA SER A 41 -26.71 -39.46 -43.52
C SER A 41 -25.72 -40.57 -43.90
N PRO A 42 -26.25 -41.69 -44.42
CA PRO A 42 -25.48 -42.84 -44.87
C PRO A 42 -24.96 -42.66 -46.30
N ALA A 43 -23.77 -43.19 -46.57
CA ALA A 43 -23.33 -43.53 -47.92
C ALA A 43 -23.28 -45.07 -48.08
N PRO A 44 -23.54 -45.60 -49.30
CA PRO A 44 -24.24 -46.87 -49.47
C PRO A 44 -23.32 -48.04 -49.78
N GLY A 45 -23.77 -49.25 -49.38
CA GLY A 45 -23.56 -50.52 -50.09
C GLY A 45 -22.11 -51.06 -50.09
N GLY A 46 -21.83 -52.31 -49.76
CA GLY A 46 -22.69 -53.45 -49.58
C GLY A 46 -21.81 -54.70 -49.49
N THR A 47 -22.51 -55.84 -49.34
CA THR A 47 -22.02 -57.22 -49.43
C THR A 47 -21.05 -57.67 -48.33
N GLY A 48 -21.61 -58.39 -47.35
CA GLY A 48 -20.89 -59.41 -46.58
C GLY A 48 -20.53 -60.63 -47.45
N PRO A 49 -20.47 -61.87 -46.91
CA PRO A 49 -20.60 -62.28 -45.52
C PRO A 49 -19.44 -63.20 -45.05
N GLY A 50 -19.37 -63.40 -43.73
CA GLY A 50 -19.38 -64.77 -43.24
C GLY A 50 -18.14 -65.30 -42.52
N MET A 51 -18.49 -65.94 -41.39
CA MET A 51 -17.87 -67.13 -40.80
C MET A 51 -16.72 -66.93 -39.81
N SER A 52 -17.09 -67.04 -38.54
CA SER A 52 -16.75 -68.16 -37.66
C SER A 52 -15.40 -68.86 -37.89
N ALA A 53 -14.57 -68.93 -36.85
CA ALA A 53 -14.35 -70.17 -36.08
C ALA A 53 -13.03 -70.14 -35.30
N THR A 54 -13.18 -70.51 -34.03
CA THR A 54 -12.27 -71.34 -33.23
C THR A 54 -11.25 -72.20 -33.99
N GLY A 55 -10.02 -72.23 -33.46
CA GLY A 55 -9.38 -73.51 -33.10
C GLY A 55 -8.14 -73.96 -33.89
N MET A 56 -7.25 -74.64 -33.13
CA MET A 56 -6.16 -75.54 -33.52
C MET A 56 -4.84 -74.88 -33.94
N SER A 57 -3.74 -75.06 -33.20
CA SER A 57 -2.94 -76.30 -33.06
C SER A 57 -2.51 -76.87 -34.41
N GLY A 58 -1.23 -76.73 -34.73
CA GLY A 58 -0.68 -77.17 -36.02
C GLY A 58 0.83 -77.03 -36.04
N SER A 59 1.50 -78.07 -35.56
CA SER A 59 2.91 -78.37 -35.73
C SER A 59 3.34 -78.46 -37.20
N GLY A 60 4.56 -78.00 -37.49
CA GLY A 60 5.44 -78.57 -38.49
C GLY A 60 5.44 -77.90 -39.87
N LEU A 61 6.58 -77.33 -40.25
CA LEU A 61 7.48 -77.86 -41.29
C LEU A 61 8.45 -76.77 -41.75
N ARG A 62 9.72 -77.18 -41.87
CA ARG A 62 10.81 -76.44 -42.51
C ARG A 62 10.55 -76.30 -44.02
N PRO A 63 11.13 -75.25 -44.65
CA PRO A 63 12.14 -75.47 -45.69
C PRO A 63 13.38 -74.61 -45.41
N SER A 64 14.58 -75.18 -45.29
CA SER A 64 15.54 -75.42 -46.37
C SER A 64 15.91 -74.17 -47.19
N ALA A 65 17.06 -73.61 -46.82
CA ALA A 65 18.13 -73.07 -47.65
C ALA A 65 17.76 -72.42 -49.01
N SER A 66 18.01 -71.12 -49.09
CA SER A 66 18.54 -70.49 -50.30
C SER A 66 19.74 -69.62 -49.94
N LEU A 67 20.91 -70.11 -50.37
CA LEU A 67 22.12 -69.34 -50.58
C LEU A 67 21.84 -68.29 -51.67
N ALA A 68 21.73 -67.03 -51.28
CA ALA A 68 21.81 -65.91 -52.20
C ALA A 68 22.87 -64.94 -51.67
N ALA A 69 24.11 -65.23 -52.04
CA ALA A 69 25.20 -64.28 -52.01
C ALA A 69 24.89 -63.18 -53.03
N GLY A 70 24.32 -62.07 -52.55
CA GLY A 70 24.17 -60.82 -53.28
C GLY A 70 25.10 -59.78 -52.69
N LEU A 71 26.26 -59.58 -53.31
CA LEU A 71 27.14 -58.44 -53.10
C LEU A 71 26.39 -57.17 -53.58
N THR A 72 25.74 -56.46 -52.66
CA THR A 72 25.34 -55.07 -52.88
C THR A 72 26.48 -54.14 -52.43
N PRO A 73 27.08 -53.36 -53.34
CA PRO A 73 28.07 -52.35 -53.01
C PRO A 73 27.34 -51.09 -52.47
N GLY A 74 27.86 -50.49 -51.39
CA GLY A 74 27.41 -49.18 -50.90
C GLY A 74 26.70 -49.16 -49.55
N GLY A 75 27.14 -49.98 -48.60
CA GLY A 75 26.63 -50.03 -47.23
C GLY A 75 27.19 -48.95 -46.31
N MET A 76 26.42 -47.87 -46.12
CA MET A 76 26.33 -47.12 -44.86
C MET A 76 24.85 -46.88 -44.56
N GLY A 77 24.06 -47.95 -44.57
CA GLY A 77 22.75 -47.92 -43.92
C GLY A 77 22.99 -47.87 -42.43
N PHE A 78 23.16 -46.67 -41.87
CA PHE A 78 23.11 -46.47 -40.43
C PHE A 78 21.83 -47.11 -39.93
N ASP A 79 21.97 -48.18 -39.16
CA ASP A 79 20.86 -48.93 -38.61
C ASP A 79 20.24 -48.10 -37.48
N LEU A 80 19.47 -47.07 -37.87
CA LEU A 80 18.82 -46.09 -36.99
C LEU A 80 17.97 -46.78 -35.92
N ARG A 81 17.48 -48.00 -36.22
CA ARG A 81 16.70 -48.83 -35.29
C ARG A 81 17.55 -49.52 -34.23
N ALA A 82 18.80 -49.90 -34.55
CA ALA A 82 19.75 -50.42 -33.57
C ALA A 82 20.32 -49.30 -32.69
N ILE A 83 20.56 -48.11 -33.26
CA ILE A 83 20.97 -46.92 -32.53
C ILE A 83 19.86 -46.45 -31.58
N GLY A 84 18.59 -46.40 -32.03
CA GLY A 84 17.45 -46.01 -31.19
C GLY A 84 17.27 -46.89 -29.94
N ARG A 85 17.54 -48.21 -30.03
CA ARG A 85 17.47 -49.10 -28.85
C ARG A 85 18.59 -48.86 -27.84
N LYS A 86 19.80 -48.51 -28.29
CA LYS A 86 20.91 -48.15 -27.41
C LYS A 86 20.70 -46.76 -26.79
N LEU A 87 20.22 -45.80 -27.59
CA LEU A 87 19.90 -44.45 -27.13
C LEU A 87 18.80 -44.47 -26.07
N GLY A 88 17.74 -45.26 -26.29
CA GLY A 88 16.66 -45.43 -25.31
C GLY A 88 17.14 -46.00 -23.98
N ARG A 89 18.09 -46.95 -23.99
CA ARG A 89 18.67 -47.49 -22.75
C ARG A 89 19.51 -46.45 -22.01
N VAL A 90 20.31 -45.66 -22.73
CA VAL A 90 21.09 -44.56 -22.13
C VAL A 90 20.16 -43.50 -21.56
N ALA A 91 19.13 -43.09 -22.30
CA ALA A 91 18.13 -42.15 -21.84
C ALA A 91 17.39 -42.66 -20.59
N MET A 92 17.05 -43.96 -20.54
CA MET A 92 16.44 -44.58 -19.36
C MET A 92 17.37 -44.55 -18.14
N TRP A 93 18.65 -44.86 -18.30
CA TRP A 93 19.63 -44.77 -17.20
C TRP A 93 19.86 -43.33 -16.75
N ALA A 94 19.99 -42.40 -17.70
CA ALA A 94 20.16 -40.98 -17.40
C ALA A 94 18.92 -40.43 -16.66
N GLY A 95 17.72 -40.76 -17.11
CA GLY A 95 16.47 -40.40 -16.44
C GLY A 95 16.34 -41.02 -15.05
N GLY A 96 16.74 -42.29 -14.89
CA GLY A 96 16.78 -42.95 -13.57
C GLY A 96 17.76 -42.29 -12.60
N LEU A 97 18.97 -41.96 -13.06
CA LEU A 97 19.96 -41.24 -12.25
C LEU A 97 19.51 -39.82 -11.93
N LEU A 98 18.90 -39.11 -12.88
CA LEU A 98 18.32 -37.78 -12.66
C LEU A 98 17.22 -37.83 -11.59
N LEU A 99 16.33 -38.82 -11.65
CA LEU A 99 15.26 -38.99 -10.68
C LEU A 99 15.79 -39.29 -9.27
N VAL A 100 16.78 -40.19 -9.15
CA VAL A 100 17.45 -40.47 -7.87
C VAL A 100 18.18 -39.23 -7.36
N PHE A 101 18.84 -38.47 -8.24
CA PHE A 101 19.50 -37.23 -7.90
C PHE A 101 18.50 -36.18 -7.38
N ILE A 102 17.36 -36.00 -8.05
CA ILE A 102 16.31 -35.06 -7.62
C ILE A 102 15.73 -35.46 -6.26
N ILE A 103 15.40 -36.75 -6.06
CA ILE A 103 14.90 -37.25 -4.78
C ILE A 103 15.95 -37.09 -3.68
N SER A 104 17.22 -37.44 -3.97
CA SER A 104 18.32 -37.29 -3.00
C SER A 104 18.56 -35.82 -2.65
N ALA A 105 18.54 -34.93 -3.65
CA ALA A 105 18.67 -33.50 -3.44
C ALA A 105 17.53 -32.99 -2.55
N TRP A 106 16.29 -33.40 -2.82
CA TRP A 106 15.09 -33.05 -2.04
C TRP A 106 15.16 -33.52 -0.58
N VAL A 107 15.49 -34.80 -0.33
CA VAL A 107 15.65 -35.34 1.03
C VAL A 107 16.81 -34.66 1.79
N SER A 108 17.83 -34.19 1.06
CA SER A 108 18.99 -33.51 1.65
C SER A 108 18.80 -32.02 1.92
N LEU A 109 17.65 -31.42 1.56
CA LEU A 109 17.41 -29.99 1.77
C LEU A 109 17.34 -29.68 3.27
N PRO A 110 18.21 -28.80 3.79
CA PRO A 110 18.19 -28.43 5.20
C PRO A 110 17.07 -27.40 5.45
N THR A 111 15.83 -27.87 5.59
CA THR A 111 14.62 -27.04 5.79
C THR A 111 14.80 -25.97 6.88
N ARG A 112 15.35 -26.36 8.04
CA ARG A 112 15.66 -25.45 9.16
C ARG A 112 16.63 -24.31 8.79
N SER A 113 17.64 -24.60 7.97
CA SER A 113 18.59 -23.58 7.52
C SER A 113 17.93 -22.59 6.55
N ILE A 114 16.97 -23.06 5.75
CA ILE A 114 16.19 -22.22 4.85
C ILE A 114 15.25 -21.32 5.65
N ALA A 115 14.51 -21.86 6.63
CA ALA A 115 13.67 -21.11 7.55
C ALA A 115 14.45 -19.98 8.26
N TRP A 116 15.63 -20.31 8.78
CA TRP A 116 16.54 -19.35 9.40
C TRP A 116 16.99 -18.26 8.41
N ARG A 117 17.33 -18.66 7.17
CA ARG A 117 17.78 -17.72 6.13
C ARG A 117 16.68 -16.76 5.71
N ILE A 118 15.45 -17.24 5.53
CA ILE A 118 14.27 -16.42 5.22
C ILE A 118 14.04 -15.41 6.35
N SER A 119 14.02 -15.88 7.60
CA SER A 119 13.86 -15.03 8.78
C SER A 119 14.96 -13.96 8.87
N HIS A 120 16.21 -14.31 8.58
CA HIS A 120 17.34 -13.39 8.61
C HIS A 120 17.28 -12.32 7.51
N GLU A 121 16.94 -12.70 6.28
CA GLU A 121 16.77 -11.73 5.18
C GLU A 121 15.55 -10.82 5.42
N ALA A 122 14.44 -11.36 5.95
CA ALA A 122 13.30 -10.56 6.38
C ALA A 122 13.71 -9.50 7.43
N ARG A 123 14.51 -9.89 8.44
CA ARG A 123 15.02 -8.95 9.45
C ARG A 123 15.90 -7.86 8.87
N LYS A 124 16.75 -8.18 7.88
CA LYS A 124 17.53 -7.15 7.16
C LYS A 124 16.64 -6.16 6.42
N ALA A 125 15.52 -6.63 5.87
CA ALA A 125 14.51 -5.79 5.24
C ALA A 125 13.64 -5.01 6.26
N GLY A 126 13.87 -5.19 7.57
CA GLY A 126 13.16 -4.50 8.64
C GLY A 126 11.93 -5.24 9.18
N PHE A 127 11.69 -6.48 8.73
CA PHE A 127 10.58 -7.32 9.17
C PHE A 127 11.07 -8.33 10.21
N ASN A 128 10.57 -8.24 11.45
CA ASN A 128 10.93 -9.21 12.48
C ASN A 128 10.03 -10.45 12.40
N ILE A 129 10.34 -11.29 11.43
CA ILE A 129 9.65 -12.55 11.15
C ILE A 129 10.47 -13.71 11.74
N THR A 130 9.77 -14.64 12.36
CA THR A 130 10.30 -15.93 12.80
C THR A 130 9.44 -17.03 12.19
N VAL A 131 10.08 -17.96 11.49
CA VAL A 131 9.44 -19.13 10.89
C VAL A 131 9.89 -20.36 11.66
N GLU A 132 8.94 -21.18 12.13
CA GLU A 132 9.25 -22.38 12.90
C GLU A 132 9.75 -23.51 12.00
N ASP A 133 8.97 -23.86 10.97
CA ASP A 133 9.34 -24.88 10.00
C ASP A 133 9.01 -24.45 8.56
N VAL A 134 9.74 -25.03 7.61
CA VAL A 134 9.54 -24.80 6.18
C VAL A 134 9.60 -26.13 5.46
N SER A 135 8.48 -26.58 4.90
CA SER A 135 8.46 -27.73 4.01
C SER A 135 8.52 -27.25 2.56
N ILE A 136 9.37 -27.87 1.73
CA ILE A 136 9.52 -27.52 0.31
C ILE A 136 9.06 -28.70 -0.52
N ARG A 137 8.12 -28.49 -1.45
CA ARG A 137 7.69 -29.50 -2.42
C ARG A 137 8.57 -29.41 -3.67
N PRO A 138 8.84 -30.54 -4.34
CA PRO A 138 9.80 -30.60 -5.46
C PRO A 138 9.41 -29.75 -6.69
N TRP A 139 8.20 -29.19 -6.72
CA TRP A 139 7.66 -28.42 -7.83
C TRP A 139 7.74 -26.90 -7.64
N GLY A 140 8.48 -26.42 -6.62
CA GLY A 140 8.66 -24.99 -6.39
C GLY A 140 7.64 -24.37 -5.44
N SER A 141 6.85 -25.17 -4.71
CA SER A 141 6.06 -24.65 -3.58
C SER A 141 6.76 -24.87 -2.24
N ALA A 142 6.54 -23.95 -1.32
CA ALA A 142 7.02 -23.99 0.04
C ALA A 142 5.86 -23.73 1.00
N THR A 143 5.67 -24.59 1.98
CA THR A 143 4.72 -24.40 3.08
C THR A 143 5.53 -23.96 4.29
N LEU A 144 5.23 -22.78 4.83
CA LEU A 144 5.83 -22.26 6.06
C LEU A 144 4.82 -22.45 7.19
N GLU A 145 5.24 -23.08 8.27
CA GLU A 145 4.39 -23.32 9.45
C GLU A 145 4.77 -22.33 10.56
N GLN A 146 3.76 -21.84 11.27
CA GLN A 146 3.88 -20.94 12.42
C GLN A 146 4.76 -19.72 12.13
N VAL A 147 4.37 -18.96 11.10
CA VAL A 147 5.05 -17.71 10.74
C VAL A 147 4.61 -16.62 11.72
N VAL A 148 5.47 -16.32 12.67
CA VAL A 148 5.24 -15.27 13.66
C VAL A 148 5.91 -13.98 13.19
N TRP A 149 5.09 -12.97 12.90
CA TRP A 149 5.53 -11.62 12.62
C TRP A 149 5.37 -10.74 13.86
N SER A 150 6.49 -10.36 14.45
CA SER A 150 6.52 -9.42 15.56
C SER A 150 6.69 -7.99 15.04
N PHE A 151 5.79 -7.10 15.48
CA PHE A 151 5.87 -5.70 15.15
C PHE A 151 6.56 -4.94 16.29
N LYS A 152 7.38 -3.95 15.93
CA LYS A 152 7.83 -2.98 16.93
C LYS A 152 6.60 -2.30 17.52
N PRO A 153 6.46 -2.29 18.85
CA PRO A 153 5.28 -1.72 19.48
C PRO A 153 5.27 -0.22 19.20
N SER A 154 4.09 0.31 18.91
CA SER A 154 3.94 1.75 18.66
C SER A 154 4.19 2.60 19.92
N ARG A 155 4.16 1.95 21.10
CA ARG A 155 4.43 2.57 22.40
C ARG A 155 5.63 1.89 23.08
N PRO A 156 6.51 2.64 23.76
CA PRO A 156 7.65 2.05 24.47
C PRO A 156 7.21 1.12 25.61
N ASP A 157 6.03 1.37 26.21
CA ASP A 157 5.53 0.62 27.36
C ASP A 157 4.58 -0.53 26.99
N SER A 158 4.25 -0.71 25.71
CA SER A 158 3.35 -1.80 25.28
C SER A 158 4.12 -3.05 24.88
N THR A 159 3.64 -4.21 25.33
CA THR A 159 4.14 -5.51 24.90
C THR A 159 3.80 -5.71 23.42
N PRO A 160 4.78 -6.11 22.58
CA PRO A 160 4.52 -6.47 21.19
C PRO A 160 3.49 -7.61 21.13
N VAL A 161 2.41 -7.41 20.36
CA VAL A 161 1.47 -8.48 20.05
C VAL A 161 1.95 -9.14 18.76
N PRO A 162 2.32 -10.43 18.79
CA PRO A 162 2.72 -11.15 17.58
C PRO A 162 1.52 -11.35 16.65
N PHE A 163 1.76 -11.24 15.35
CA PHE A 163 0.84 -11.67 14.30
C PHE A 163 1.27 -13.07 13.87
N VAL A 164 0.42 -14.07 14.10
CA VAL A 164 0.75 -15.48 13.88
C VAL A 164 -0.03 -15.96 12.67
N ILE A 165 0.68 -16.42 11.64
CA ILE A 165 0.10 -17.13 10.49
C ILE A 165 0.37 -18.62 10.73
N GLU A 166 -0.67 -19.44 10.77
CA GLU A 166 -0.56 -20.85 11.12
C GLU A 166 0.14 -21.64 10.01
N GLU A 167 -0.33 -21.44 8.78
CA GLU A 167 0.20 -22.06 7.58
C GLU A 167 0.27 -21.02 6.47
N LEU A 168 1.40 -20.94 5.77
CA LEU A 168 1.62 -20.10 4.60
C LEU A 168 2.17 -20.97 3.48
N ASP A 169 1.31 -21.35 2.55
CA ASP A 169 1.67 -21.99 1.31
C ASP A 169 2.07 -20.93 0.28
N ALA A 170 3.25 -21.05 -0.30
CA ALA A 170 3.72 -20.18 -1.38
C ALA A 170 4.22 -21.03 -2.55
N SER A 171 3.63 -20.89 -3.73
CA SER A 171 4.05 -21.54 -4.97
C SER A 171 4.76 -20.58 -5.90
N PHE A 172 5.95 -20.98 -6.35
CA PHE A 172 6.75 -20.25 -7.32
C PHE A 172 6.92 -21.10 -8.59
N SER A 173 6.46 -20.58 -9.72
CA SER A 173 6.58 -21.24 -11.03
C SER A 173 8.01 -21.12 -11.61
N VAL A 174 9.00 -21.78 -10.98
CA VAL A 174 10.42 -21.73 -11.39
C VAL A 174 10.62 -22.15 -12.86
N LEU A 175 9.82 -23.10 -13.36
CA LEU A 175 9.92 -23.57 -14.74
C LEU A 175 9.49 -22.50 -15.75
N LYS A 176 8.43 -21.73 -15.44
CA LYS A 176 7.97 -20.63 -16.30
C LYS A 176 9.03 -19.53 -16.35
N TYR A 177 9.58 -19.16 -15.20
CA TYR A 177 10.67 -18.19 -15.10
C TYR A 177 11.91 -18.61 -15.93
N LEU A 178 12.34 -19.87 -15.85
CA LEU A 178 13.51 -20.35 -16.59
C LEU A 178 13.30 -20.47 -18.11
N LEU A 179 12.06 -20.73 -18.57
CA LEU A 179 11.76 -20.97 -19.98
C LEU A 179 11.25 -19.73 -20.72
N PHE A 180 10.50 -18.88 -20.02
CA PHE A 180 9.74 -17.75 -20.59
C PHE A 180 10.04 -16.41 -19.89
N ASP A 181 10.89 -16.37 -18.87
CA ASP A 181 11.16 -15.17 -18.04
C ASP A 181 9.90 -14.60 -17.35
N GLU A 182 8.87 -15.44 -17.18
CA GLU A 182 7.61 -15.10 -16.52
C GLU A 182 7.72 -15.35 -15.01
N ILE A 183 7.31 -14.36 -14.20
CA ILE A 183 7.18 -14.49 -12.75
C ILE A 183 5.72 -14.86 -12.45
N ASP A 184 5.52 -15.95 -11.72
CA ASP A 184 4.20 -16.42 -11.33
C ASP A 184 4.32 -16.99 -9.92
N VAL A 185 3.71 -16.25 -8.99
CA VAL A 185 3.79 -16.45 -7.54
C VAL A 185 2.37 -16.48 -7.00
N GLU A 186 1.99 -17.59 -6.39
CA GLU A 186 0.73 -17.71 -5.67
C GLU A 186 1.04 -17.97 -4.20
N PHE A 187 0.23 -17.42 -3.30
CA PHE A 187 0.31 -17.75 -1.88
C PHE A 187 -1.08 -17.88 -1.28
N GLU A 188 -1.18 -18.74 -0.27
CA GLU A 188 -2.35 -18.97 0.55
C GLU A 188 -1.88 -19.04 2.01
N ALA A 189 -2.55 -18.32 2.89
CA ALA A 189 -2.20 -18.19 4.29
C ALA A 189 -3.44 -18.36 5.14
N THR A 190 -3.34 -19.17 6.19
CA THR A 190 -4.41 -19.39 7.16
C THR A 190 -4.06 -18.73 8.49
N MET A 191 -5.02 -18.04 9.09
CA MET A 191 -4.86 -17.36 10.36
C MET A 191 -6.14 -17.42 11.18
N ASP A 192 -6.14 -18.20 12.26
CA ASP A 192 -7.30 -18.37 13.14
C ASP A 192 -8.54 -18.81 12.33
N GLU A 193 -9.55 -17.95 12.20
CA GLU A 193 -10.75 -18.21 11.39
C GLU A 193 -10.67 -17.65 9.96
N GLY A 194 -9.65 -16.85 9.63
CA GLY A 194 -9.52 -16.15 8.36
C GLY A 194 -8.52 -16.79 7.38
N THR A 195 -8.72 -16.52 6.10
CA THR A 195 -7.83 -16.95 5.02
C THR A 195 -7.38 -15.76 4.19
N MET A 196 -6.10 -15.74 3.80
CA MET A 196 -5.55 -14.75 2.88
C MET A 196 -4.96 -15.50 1.68
N SER A 197 -5.30 -15.13 0.47
CA SER A 197 -4.71 -15.66 -0.75
C SER A 197 -4.26 -14.52 -1.65
N GLY A 198 -3.23 -14.77 -2.46
CA GLY A 198 -2.79 -13.80 -3.43
C GLY A 198 -2.06 -14.47 -4.58
N ALA A 199 -2.19 -13.86 -5.76
CA ALA A 199 -1.48 -14.28 -6.95
C ALA A 199 -0.82 -13.04 -7.58
N TYR A 200 0.44 -13.21 -7.98
CA TYR A 200 1.20 -12.23 -8.71
C TYR A 200 1.77 -12.89 -9.97
N PHE A 201 1.33 -12.39 -11.11
CA PHE A 201 1.84 -12.77 -12.41
C PHE A 201 2.50 -11.55 -13.07
N GLN A 202 3.65 -11.76 -13.69
CA GLN A 202 4.33 -10.78 -14.52
C GLN A 202 4.96 -11.49 -15.72
N GLY A 203 4.45 -11.16 -16.91
CA GLY A 203 5.00 -11.61 -18.19
C GLY A 203 5.47 -10.43 -19.05
N ASP A 204 5.73 -10.69 -20.33
CA ASP A 204 6.18 -9.67 -21.28
C ASP A 204 5.10 -8.62 -21.58
N GLU A 205 3.84 -9.04 -21.64
CA GLU A 205 2.72 -8.21 -22.09
C GLU A 205 1.83 -7.68 -20.96
N GLU A 206 1.80 -8.34 -19.80
CA GLU A 206 0.92 -7.96 -18.70
C GLU A 206 1.48 -8.35 -17.33
N SER A 207 1.13 -7.56 -16.33
CA SER A 207 1.23 -7.90 -14.91
C SER A 207 -0.17 -8.02 -14.32
N HIS A 208 -0.40 -9.01 -13.46
CA HIS A 208 -1.66 -9.22 -12.78
C HIS A 208 -1.41 -9.44 -11.28
N VAL A 209 -2.21 -8.79 -10.45
CA VAL A 209 -2.21 -8.93 -8.99
C VAL A 209 -3.63 -9.25 -8.57
N ALA A 210 -3.81 -10.44 -7.99
CA ALA A 210 -5.00 -10.80 -7.25
C ALA A 210 -4.64 -10.92 -5.76
N PHE A 211 -5.46 -10.39 -4.87
CA PHE A 211 -5.30 -10.54 -3.42
C PHE A 211 -6.67 -10.60 -2.76
N ASN A 212 -6.93 -11.68 -2.05
CA ASN A 212 -8.19 -11.93 -1.39
C ASN A 212 -7.94 -12.22 0.09
N ILE A 213 -8.67 -11.54 0.97
CA ILE A 213 -8.76 -11.81 2.39
C ILE A 213 -10.22 -12.16 2.65
N ALA A 214 -10.46 -13.33 3.23
CA ALA A 214 -11.77 -13.77 3.65
C ALA A 214 -11.77 -13.99 5.17
N ASP A 215 -12.86 -13.55 5.80
CA ASP A 215 -13.19 -13.81 7.20
C ASP A 215 -12.08 -13.48 8.22
N LEU A 216 -11.28 -12.42 7.97
CA LEU A 216 -10.16 -12.07 8.82
C LEU A 216 -10.63 -11.36 10.10
N PRO A 217 -10.44 -11.93 11.30
CA PRO A 217 -10.81 -11.27 12.54
C PRO A 217 -9.91 -10.05 12.80
N LEU A 218 -10.51 -8.87 12.99
CA LEU A 218 -9.75 -7.63 13.20
C LEU A 218 -8.96 -7.59 14.52
N TYR A 219 -9.37 -8.38 15.52
CA TYR A 219 -8.61 -8.56 16.75
C TYR A 219 -7.28 -9.30 16.50
N GLY A 220 -7.19 -10.05 15.41
CA GLY A 220 -5.99 -10.78 14.98
C GLY A 220 -4.99 -9.93 14.20
N VAL A 221 -5.27 -8.64 13.93
CA VAL A 221 -4.40 -7.75 13.14
C VAL A 221 -3.80 -6.64 14.02
N PRO A 222 -2.64 -6.86 14.68
CA PRO A 222 -2.04 -5.89 15.59
C PRO A 222 -1.77 -4.53 14.97
N LYS A 223 -1.40 -4.50 13.68
CA LYS A 223 -1.13 -3.25 12.95
C LYS A 223 -2.34 -2.36 12.78
N LEU A 224 -3.53 -2.95 12.66
CA LEU A 224 -4.76 -2.18 12.58
C LEU A 224 -5.08 -1.56 13.93
N GLN A 225 -4.98 -2.35 15.01
CA GLN A 225 -5.15 -1.88 16.38
C GLN A 225 -4.15 -0.78 16.76
N ASP A 226 -2.88 -0.92 16.34
CA ASP A 226 -1.85 0.12 16.47
C ASP A 226 -2.24 1.41 15.74
N ALA A 227 -2.79 1.29 14.53
CA ALA A 227 -3.11 2.43 13.68
C ALA A 227 -4.29 3.25 14.21
N VAL A 228 -5.33 2.58 14.71
CA VAL A 228 -6.47 3.25 15.38
C VAL A 228 -6.18 3.52 16.86
N ASN A 229 -5.09 2.95 17.38
CA ASN A 229 -4.70 2.95 18.78
C ASN A 229 -5.81 2.50 19.74
N ALA A 230 -6.62 1.55 19.31
CA ALA A 230 -7.79 1.02 20.00
C ALA A 230 -7.99 -0.47 19.65
N PRO A 231 -8.56 -1.27 20.56
CA PRO A 231 -9.05 -2.60 20.21
C PRO A 231 -10.07 -2.48 19.08
N VAL A 232 -9.94 -3.32 18.07
CA VAL A 232 -10.89 -3.40 16.94
C VAL A 232 -11.44 -4.81 16.89
N ARG A 233 -12.75 -4.94 16.73
CA ARG A 233 -13.45 -6.20 16.52
C ARG A 233 -14.21 -6.17 15.20
N GLY A 234 -14.66 -7.33 14.77
CA GLY A 234 -15.36 -7.53 13.49
C GLY A 234 -14.59 -8.45 12.56
N VAL A 235 -15.23 -8.76 11.44
CA VAL A 235 -14.72 -9.65 10.41
C VAL A 235 -14.43 -8.83 9.17
N PHE A 236 -13.20 -8.89 8.68
CA PHE A 236 -12.74 -8.12 7.53
C PHE A 236 -12.53 -9.02 6.32
N ALA A 237 -13.01 -8.56 5.17
CA ALA A 237 -12.73 -9.16 3.89
C ALA A 237 -12.28 -8.07 2.90
N LEU A 238 -11.38 -8.46 2.00
CA LEU A 238 -10.79 -7.58 1.00
C LEU A 238 -10.59 -8.40 -0.27
N ASP A 239 -11.08 -7.93 -1.40
CA ASP A 239 -10.85 -8.53 -2.71
C ASP A 239 -10.18 -7.50 -3.60
N VAL A 240 -9.04 -7.84 -4.18
CA VAL A 240 -8.26 -6.97 -5.05
C VAL A 240 -7.95 -7.76 -6.31
N ASP A 241 -8.36 -7.25 -7.46
CA ASP A 241 -8.00 -7.78 -8.77
C ASP A 241 -7.57 -6.61 -9.65
N ILE A 242 -6.28 -6.56 -9.98
CA ILE A 242 -5.67 -5.48 -10.76
C ILE A 242 -4.82 -6.09 -11.87
N THR A 243 -5.09 -5.65 -13.10
CA THR A 243 -4.32 -6.02 -14.29
C THR A 243 -3.65 -4.78 -14.88
N ALA A 244 -2.33 -4.83 -15.06
CA ALA A 244 -1.49 -3.77 -15.60
C ALA A 244 -0.94 -4.16 -16.98
N PRO A 245 -1.49 -3.60 -18.07
CA PRO A 245 -1.04 -3.90 -19.42
C PRO A 245 0.36 -3.32 -19.66
N ASN A 246 1.19 -4.04 -20.43
CA ASN A 246 2.59 -3.75 -20.70
C ASN A 246 3.44 -3.54 -19.44
N ASN A 247 3.02 -4.11 -18.30
CA ASN A 247 3.64 -3.90 -16.99
C ASN A 247 3.65 -2.43 -16.53
N GLU A 248 2.72 -1.62 -17.02
CA GLU A 248 2.55 -0.21 -16.64
C GLU A 248 1.36 -0.06 -15.68
N TRP A 249 1.62 0.13 -14.40
CA TRP A 249 0.59 0.33 -13.36
C TRP A 249 -0.22 1.60 -13.60
N ALA A 250 0.37 2.60 -14.27
CA ALA A 250 -0.33 3.82 -14.68
C ALA A 250 -1.44 3.58 -15.73
N LYS A 251 -1.54 2.39 -16.31
CA LYS A 251 -2.61 1.98 -17.23
C LYS A 251 -3.42 0.80 -16.70
N SER A 252 -3.31 0.53 -15.40
CA SER A 252 -3.97 -0.62 -14.80
C SER A 252 -5.50 -0.50 -14.82
N SER A 253 -6.15 -1.64 -14.86
CA SER A 253 -7.60 -1.76 -14.75
C SER A 253 -7.94 -2.89 -13.79
N GLY A 254 -9.04 -2.76 -13.07
CA GLY A 254 -9.36 -3.71 -12.01
C GLY A 254 -10.44 -3.24 -11.06
N ARG A 255 -10.59 -3.98 -9.97
CA ARG A 255 -11.57 -3.71 -8.91
C ARG A 255 -10.96 -4.02 -7.55
N LEU A 256 -11.30 -3.20 -6.57
CA LEU A 256 -10.98 -3.42 -5.17
C LEU A 256 -12.26 -3.37 -4.36
N GLU A 257 -12.58 -4.43 -3.62
CA GLU A 257 -13.76 -4.55 -2.76
C GLU A 257 -13.31 -4.69 -1.31
N VAL A 258 -13.92 -3.93 -0.41
CA VAL A 258 -13.63 -3.96 1.03
C VAL A 258 -14.92 -4.21 1.77
N HIS A 259 -14.89 -5.17 2.69
CA HIS A 259 -16.01 -5.52 3.55
C HIS A 259 -15.54 -5.60 5.00
N CYS A 260 -16.33 -5.04 5.91
CA CYS A 260 -16.10 -5.09 7.35
C CYS A 260 -17.45 -5.37 8.02
N TYR A 261 -17.66 -6.59 8.51
CA TYR A 261 -18.91 -6.99 9.14
C TYR A 261 -18.84 -6.83 10.64
N SER A 262 -19.87 -6.18 11.21
CA SER A 262 -20.03 -5.96 12.66
C SER A 262 -18.76 -5.38 13.30
N CYS A 263 -18.20 -4.37 12.66
CA CYS A 263 -16.93 -3.81 13.08
C CYS A 263 -17.15 -2.86 14.27
N THR A 264 -16.42 -3.07 15.37
CA THR A 264 -16.48 -2.19 16.55
C THR A 264 -15.10 -1.69 16.92
N VAL A 265 -15.02 -0.49 17.49
CA VAL A 265 -13.78 0.14 17.93
C VAL A 265 -13.89 0.54 19.39
N GLY A 266 -12.91 0.13 20.19
CA GLY A 266 -12.89 0.36 21.63
C GLY A 266 -13.56 -0.76 22.43
N ASP A 267 -13.27 -0.77 23.72
CA ASP A 267 -13.77 -1.73 24.71
C ASP A 267 -14.26 -1.03 25.98
N GLY A 268 -14.22 0.31 26.04
CA GLY A 268 -14.55 1.10 27.23
C GLY A 268 -13.48 1.09 28.34
N GLU A 269 -12.43 0.27 28.22
CA GLU A 269 -11.45 0.01 29.28
C GLU A 269 -10.04 0.45 28.87
N THR A 270 -9.67 0.19 27.62
CA THR A 270 -8.38 0.51 27.06
C THR A 270 -8.24 2.01 26.85
N LYS A 271 -7.16 2.57 27.40
CA LYS A 271 -6.83 3.99 27.25
C LYS A 271 -6.24 4.24 25.87
N LEU A 272 -6.89 5.08 25.08
CA LEU A 272 -6.40 5.50 23.79
C LEU A 272 -5.52 6.74 23.94
N PHE A 273 -4.33 6.69 23.35
CA PHE A 273 -3.38 7.80 23.35
C PHE A 273 -3.49 8.59 22.06
N VAL A 274 -3.69 9.89 22.13
CA VAL A 274 -3.76 10.72 20.93
C VAL A 274 -2.32 11.02 20.46
N PRO A 275 -1.86 10.50 19.29
CA PRO A 275 -0.53 10.78 18.79
C PRO A 275 -0.36 12.29 18.52
N GLY A 276 0.82 12.82 18.87
CA GLY A 276 1.12 14.25 18.71
C GLY A 276 0.53 15.15 19.80
N SER A 277 -0.20 14.60 20.78
CA SER A 277 -0.57 15.37 21.97
C SER A 277 0.70 15.75 22.75
N LYS A 278 0.80 17.02 23.18
CA LYS A 278 1.92 17.47 24.02
C LYS A 278 1.92 16.62 25.30
N LYS A 279 3.11 16.22 25.81
CA LYS A 279 3.24 15.43 27.05
C LYS A 279 2.46 16.04 28.23
N THR A 280 2.27 17.35 28.23
CA THR A 280 1.55 18.12 29.25
C THR A 280 0.03 18.17 29.08
N SER A 281 -0.53 17.73 27.94
CA SER A 281 -1.97 17.71 27.70
C SER A 281 -2.64 16.59 28.48
N MET A 282 -3.87 16.79 28.97
CA MET A 282 -4.67 15.75 29.62
C MET A 282 -4.82 14.49 28.73
N LEU A 283 -4.77 14.66 27.41
CA LEU A 283 -4.83 13.58 26.41
C LEU A 283 -3.59 12.66 26.41
N SER A 284 -2.48 13.08 27.03
CA SER A 284 -1.27 12.26 27.12
C SER A 284 -1.41 11.08 28.08
N LYS A 285 -2.35 11.17 29.05
CA LYS A 285 -2.66 10.08 29.99
C LYS A 285 -3.54 8.98 29.38
N GLY A 286 -3.96 9.19 28.13
CA GLY A 286 -4.91 8.36 27.42
C GLY A 286 -6.35 8.62 27.84
N VAL A 287 -7.27 8.48 26.90
CA VAL A 287 -8.70 8.65 27.07
C VAL A 287 -9.36 7.30 26.80
N THR A 288 -10.20 6.82 27.72
CA THR A 288 -11.00 5.61 27.46
C THR A 288 -12.12 5.98 26.49
N ILE A 289 -12.19 5.25 25.38
CA ILE A 289 -13.28 5.39 24.41
C ILE A 289 -14.24 4.21 24.64
N PRO A 290 -15.56 4.48 24.76
CA PRO A 290 -16.54 3.39 24.84
C PRO A 290 -16.45 2.49 23.61
N GLU A 291 -17.06 1.32 23.66
CA GLU A 291 -17.26 0.56 22.43
C GLU A 291 -18.13 1.39 21.47
N ILE A 292 -17.58 1.69 20.29
CA ILE A 292 -18.25 2.40 19.21
C ILE A 292 -18.57 1.37 18.14
N ASP A 293 -19.85 1.21 17.83
CA ASP A 293 -20.27 0.37 16.72
C ASP A 293 -19.98 1.10 15.39
N LEU A 294 -19.17 0.50 14.52
CA LEU A 294 -18.97 1.00 13.15
C LEU A 294 -20.00 0.40 12.18
N GLY A 295 -20.77 -0.62 12.56
CA GLY A 295 -21.73 -1.28 11.69
C GLY A 295 -21.06 -2.16 10.62
N THR A 296 -21.63 -2.15 9.41
CA THR A 296 -21.10 -2.87 8.25
C THR A 296 -20.56 -1.88 7.23
N LEU A 297 -19.25 -1.96 6.96
CA LEU A 297 -18.60 -1.15 5.94
C LEU A 297 -18.44 -1.97 4.68
N ASP A 298 -19.06 -1.51 3.60
CA ASP A 298 -18.91 -2.08 2.26
C ASP A 298 -18.38 -0.99 1.31
N GLY A 299 -17.41 -1.33 0.48
CA GLY A 299 -16.82 -0.41 -0.48
C GLY A 299 -16.33 -1.10 -1.73
N VAL A 300 -16.56 -0.48 -2.88
CA VAL A 300 -16.04 -0.93 -4.17
C VAL A 300 -15.33 0.24 -4.83
N LEU A 301 -14.10 0.01 -5.29
CA LEU A 301 -13.29 0.96 -6.03
C LEU A 301 -13.01 0.35 -7.41
N GLU A 302 -13.50 1.01 -8.45
CA GLU A 302 -13.21 0.64 -9.83
C GLU A 302 -11.93 1.36 -10.29
N ILE A 303 -11.04 0.61 -10.93
CA ILE A 303 -9.76 1.10 -11.44
C ILE A 303 -9.84 1.14 -12.95
N VAL A 304 -9.69 2.34 -13.52
CA VAL A 304 -9.73 2.56 -14.97
C VAL A 304 -8.52 3.41 -15.37
N ASP A 305 -7.67 2.89 -16.24
CA ASP A 305 -6.52 3.59 -16.79
C ASP A 305 -5.58 4.15 -15.70
N GLY A 306 -5.29 3.32 -14.70
CA GLY A 306 -4.45 3.67 -13.55
C GLY A 306 -5.11 4.62 -12.54
N LEU A 307 -6.39 4.97 -12.70
CA LEU A 307 -7.12 5.80 -11.74
C LEU A 307 -8.19 4.97 -11.03
N ALA A 308 -8.03 4.75 -9.72
CA ALA A 308 -9.09 4.24 -8.87
C ALA A 308 -9.95 5.39 -8.36
N VAL A 309 -11.25 5.34 -8.57
CA VAL A 309 -12.18 6.36 -8.04
C VAL A 309 -13.11 5.72 -7.01
N ALA A 310 -13.15 6.32 -5.83
CA ALA A 310 -14.10 6.01 -4.77
C ALA A 310 -15.18 7.10 -4.76
N GLU A 311 -16.36 6.82 -5.33
CA GLU A 311 -17.45 7.80 -5.43
C GLU A 311 -17.90 8.26 -4.05
N GLU A 312 -18.37 7.32 -3.22
CA GLU A 312 -18.60 7.49 -1.79
C GLU A 312 -18.98 6.10 -1.24
N PHE A 313 -18.13 5.50 -0.41
CA PHE A 313 -18.50 4.28 0.30
C PHE A 313 -18.26 4.45 1.79
N GLY A 314 -18.97 3.69 2.61
CA GLY A 314 -19.04 4.01 4.02
C GLY A 314 -19.92 3.07 4.81
N THR A 315 -20.14 3.45 6.06
CA THR A 315 -21.02 2.73 6.98
C THR A 315 -21.86 3.75 7.75
N GLU A 316 -23.08 3.34 8.05
CA GLU A 316 -24.03 4.08 8.89
C GLU A 316 -24.41 3.14 10.04
N SER A 317 -23.98 3.50 11.24
CA SER A 317 -24.33 2.80 12.48
C SER A 317 -25.11 3.72 13.41
N ASP A 318 -25.60 3.17 14.51
CA ASP A 318 -26.30 3.95 15.56
C ASP A 318 -25.39 5.00 16.22
N ASP A 319 -24.07 4.80 16.13
CA ASP A 319 -23.07 5.58 16.85
C ASP A 319 -22.31 6.56 15.96
N ILE A 320 -22.01 6.16 14.73
CA ILE A 320 -21.25 6.97 13.78
C ILE A 320 -21.74 6.77 12.34
N VAL A 321 -21.54 7.79 11.52
CA VAL A 321 -21.62 7.67 10.06
C VAL A 321 -20.25 7.97 9.48
N PHE A 322 -19.70 7.03 8.74
CA PHE A 322 -18.36 7.08 8.19
C PHE A 322 -18.43 6.99 6.67
N LYS A 323 -17.75 7.89 5.97
CA LYS A 323 -17.75 7.96 4.50
C LYS A 323 -16.35 8.20 3.98
N ILE A 324 -15.93 7.45 2.97
CA ILE A 324 -14.68 7.61 2.24
C ILE A 324 -15.03 7.94 0.79
N SER A 325 -14.42 8.99 0.26
CA SER A 325 -14.43 9.30 -1.17
C SER A 325 -13.07 9.79 -1.62
N GLY A 326 -12.80 9.79 -2.92
CA GLY A 326 -11.55 10.31 -3.48
C GLY A 326 -10.99 9.42 -4.57
N GLU A 327 -9.67 9.52 -4.78
CA GLU A 327 -9.00 8.85 -5.88
C GLU A 327 -7.62 8.32 -5.49
N ILE A 328 -7.21 7.28 -6.21
CA ILE A 328 -5.87 6.69 -6.15
C ILE A 328 -5.31 6.68 -7.57
N ASP A 329 -4.21 7.41 -7.78
CA ASP A 329 -3.53 7.51 -9.07
C ASP A 329 -2.31 6.57 -9.04
N PHE A 330 -2.44 5.43 -9.70
CA PHE A 330 -1.40 4.43 -9.83
C PHE A 330 -0.28 4.96 -10.74
N ASN A 331 0.96 4.87 -10.26
CA ASN A 331 2.13 5.34 -10.99
C ASN A 331 3.19 4.24 -11.08
N ASP A 332 4.11 4.37 -12.04
CA ASP A 332 5.25 3.47 -12.20
C ASP A 332 6.53 4.08 -11.61
N PRO A 333 7.22 3.42 -10.66
CA PRO A 333 6.82 2.22 -9.93
C PRO A 333 5.65 2.46 -8.96
N ILE A 334 4.91 1.39 -8.62
CA ILE A 334 3.69 1.44 -7.76
C ILE A 334 3.89 2.16 -6.42
N ALA A 335 5.11 2.17 -5.87
CA ALA A 335 5.46 2.89 -4.66
C ALA A 335 5.24 4.43 -4.75
N ASN A 336 5.23 4.97 -5.97
CA ASN A 336 5.00 6.38 -6.26
C ASN A 336 3.52 6.72 -6.49
N SER A 337 2.62 5.72 -6.50
CA SER A 337 1.18 5.91 -6.64
C SER A 337 0.67 6.88 -5.60
N ARG A 338 -0.18 7.81 -6.03
CA ARG A 338 -0.69 8.91 -5.21
C ARG A 338 -2.04 8.54 -4.62
N LEU A 339 -2.19 8.87 -3.34
CA LEU A 339 -3.42 8.74 -2.59
C LEU A 339 -4.00 10.14 -2.38
N ASN A 340 -5.29 10.30 -2.62
CA ASN A 340 -6.05 11.49 -2.24
C ASN A 340 -7.47 11.07 -1.81
N LEU A 341 -7.58 10.60 -0.56
CA LEU A 341 -8.83 10.10 0.00
C LEU A 341 -9.36 11.08 1.05
N LEU A 342 -10.62 11.49 0.91
CA LEU A 342 -11.38 12.23 1.90
C LEU A 342 -12.16 11.26 2.79
N ILE A 343 -11.86 11.28 4.07
CA ILE A 343 -12.54 10.53 5.12
C ILE A 343 -13.43 11.51 5.88
N LYS A 344 -14.75 11.32 5.81
CA LYS A 344 -15.74 12.06 6.58
C LYS A 344 -16.28 11.19 7.71
N VAL A 345 -16.33 11.73 8.91
CA VAL A 345 -16.86 11.07 10.10
C VAL A 345 -17.89 11.98 10.74
N PHE A 346 -19.09 11.45 10.95
CA PHE A 346 -20.14 12.06 11.74
C PHE A 346 -20.32 11.21 13.00
N ILE A 347 -20.33 11.86 14.16
CA ILE A 347 -20.55 11.18 15.44
C ILE A 347 -21.96 11.50 15.88
N ASP A 348 -22.77 10.47 16.11
CA ASP A 348 -24.16 10.65 16.48
C ASP A 348 -24.28 11.37 17.84
N PRO A 349 -25.23 12.32 17.99
CA PRO A 349 -25.44 13.01 19.26
C PRO A 349 -25.76 12.08 20.43
N SER A 350 -26.32 10.90 20.19
CA SER A 350 -26.58 9.90 21.23
C SER A 350 -25.27 9.36 21.81
N LEU A 351 -24.28 9.02 20.99
CA LEU A 351 -22.96 8.59 21.46
C LEU A 351 -22.27 9.69 22.27
N ARG A 352 -22.39 10.95 21.83
CA ARG A 352 -21.85 12.11 22.56
C ARG A 352 -22.51 12.27 23.94
N GLN A 353 -23.82 12.05 24.04
CA GLN A 353 -24.53 12.12 25.33
C GLN A 353 -24.19 10.95 26.27
N ARG A 354 -23.84 9.78 25.71
CA ARG A 354 -23.43 8.61 26.49
C ARG A 354 -21.98 8.68 26.97
N SER A 355 -21.13 9.51 26.34
CA SER A 355 -19.70 9.58 26.65
C SER A 355 -19.16 11.01 26.60
N ASP A 356 -18.90 11.58 27.77
CA ASP A 356 -18.26 12.89 27.94
C ASP A 356 -16.90 12.99 27.22
N ASN A 357 -16.18 11.88 27.13
CA ASN A 357 -14.88 11.81 26.44
C ASN A 357 -15.02 12.01 24.93
N VAL A 358 -16.04 11.38 24.33
CA VAL A 358 -16.33 11.54 22.89
C VAL A 358 -16.86 12.93 22.61
N ASP A 359 -17.73 13.47 23.48
CA ASP A 359 -18.21 14.83 23.35
C ASP A 359 -17.07 15.85 23.44
N LEU A 360 -16.14 15.68 24.39
CA LEU A 360 -14.96 16.51 24.52
C LEU A 360 -14.07 16.41 23.27
N LEU A 361 -13.91 15.23 22.67
CA LEU A 361 -13.15 15.06 21.43
C LEU A 361 -13.77 15.86 20.28
N VAL A 362 -15.10 15.83 20.13
CA VAL A 362 -15.82 16.60 19.10
C VAL A 362 -15.70 18.10 19.38
N LEU A 363 -15.88 18.54 20.63
CA LEU A 363 -15.79 19.95 21.02
C LEU A 363 -14.38 20.54 20.90
N THR A 364 -13.35 19.71 21.09
CA THR A 364 -11.94 20.12 20.98
C THR A 364 -11.33 19.84 19.61
N ALA A 365 -12.12 19.28 18.67
CA ALA A 365 -11.69 19.04 17.31
C ALA A 365 -11.21 20.35 16.67
N SER A 366 -10.08 20.27 15.95
CA SER A 366 -9.53 21.46 15.30
C SER A 366 -10.55 22.03 14.30
N PRO A 367 -10.70 23.37 14.20
CA PRO A 367 -11.51 23.99 13.13
C PRO A 367 -11.07 23.58 11.72
N LYS A 368 -9.85 23.03 11.57
CA LYS A 368 -9.33 22.51 10.31
C LYS A 368 -9.94 21.18 9.88
N VAL A 369 -10.54 20.44 10.81
CA VAL A 369 -11.15 19.13 10.58
C VAL A 369 -12.67 19.27 10.45
N LEU A 370 -13.29 20.24 11.12
CA LEU A 370 -14.72 20.51 10.99
C LEU A 370 -15.08 20.94 9.57
N MET A 371 -16.10 20.32 8.98
CA MET A 371 -16.58 20.66 7.63
C MET A 371 -17.44 21.94 7.63
N ASP A 372 -17.61 22.55 6.44
CA ASP A 372 -18.49 23.71 6.21
C ASP A 372 -19.86 23.23 5.68
N PRO A 373 -20.92 24.05 5.77
CA PRO A 373 -22.22 23.73 5.17
C PRO A 373 -22.09 23.35 3.68
N PRO A 374 -22.78 22.29 3.19
CA PRO A 374 -23.92 21.60 3.81
C PRO A 374 -23.58 20.51 4.84
N ASP A 375 -22.31 20.12 4.97
CA ASP A 375 -21.87 19.01 5.83
C ASP A 375 -21.56 19.49 7.28
N GLU A 376 -22.37 20.40 7.83
CA GLU A 376 -22.15 20.90 9.19
C GLU A 376 -22.27 19.78 10.23
N GLY A 377 -21.31 19.70 11.15
CA GLY A 377 -21.21 18.63 12.15
C GLY A 377 -20.34 17.44 11.72
N TRP A 378 -19.97 17.34 10.45
CA TRP A 378 -19.01 16.35 9.99
C TRP A 378 -17.57 16.76 10.29
N MET A 379 -16.74 15.75 10.55
CA MET A 379 -15.29 15.86 10.66
C MET A 379 -14.65 15.26 9.42
N GLY A 380 -13.88 16.05 8.68
CA GLY A 380 -13.19 15.66 7.46
C GLY A 380 -11.67 15.60 7.64
N VAL A 381 -11.09 14.46 7.29
CA VAL A 381 -9.64 14.24 7.20
C VAL A 381 -9.30 13.80 5.78
N VAL A 382 -8.27 14.40 5.20
CA VAL A 382 -7.73 13.99 3.91
C VAL A 382 -6.48 13.15 4.15
N LEU A 383 -6.47 11.93 3.62
CA LEU A 383 -5.31 11.07 3.48
C LEU A 383 -4.68 11.36 2.12
N GLU A 384 -3.53 12.05 2.14
CA GLU A 384 -2.79 12.39 0.94
C GLU A 384 -1.35 11.85 0.96
N GLY A 385 -0.74 11.77 -0.21
CA GLY A 385 0.69 11.44 -0.37
C GLY A 385 0.89 10.32 -1.37
N ASN A 386 1.96 9.55 -1.20
CA ASN A 386 2.16 8.31 -1.94
C ASN A 386 2.15 7.11 -0.99
N PHE A 387 2.14 5.89 -1.52
CA PHE A 387 2.08 4.66 -0.71
C PHE A 387 3.21 4.59 0.35
N LYS A 388 4.38 5.17 0.05
CA LYS A 388 5.52 5.24 0.98
C LYS A 388 5.39 6.32 2.06
N HIS A 389 4.80 7.46 1.73
CA HIS A 389 4.75 8.67 2.56
C HIS A 389 3.33 9.20 2.66
N ARG A 390 2.50 8.46 3.39
CA ARG A 390 1.12 8.80 3.72
C ARG A 390 1.06 9.90 4.76
N ARG A 391 0.12 10.84 4.62
CA ARG A 391 -0.12 11.93 5.57
C ARG A 391 -1.61 12.17 5.75
N PHE A 392 -2.01 12.37 7.00
CA PHE A 392 -3.34 12.82 7.34
C PHE A 392 -3.34 14.32 7.56
N ARG A 393 -4.31 15.02 6.98
CA ARG A 393 -4.48 16.46 7.14
C ARG A 393 -5.96 16.79 7.34
N GLY A 394 -6.27 17.82 8.11
CA GLY A 394 -7.67 18.29 8.20
C GLY A 394 -8.16 18.82 6.86
N VAL A 395 -9.44 18.64 6.52
CA VAL A 395 -10.00 19.06 5.23
C VAL A 395 -9.75 20.54 4.87
N LYS A 396 -9.76 21.44 5.86
CA LYS A 396 -9.48 22.88 5.69
C LYS A 396 -7.99 23.23 5.81
N SER A 397 -7.13 22.26 6.09
CA SER A 397 -5.69 22.53 6.12
C SER A 397 -5.15 22.66 4.69
N LYS A 398 -4.61 23.84 4.40
CA LYS A 398 -3.97 24.12 3.10
C LYS A 398 -2.79 23.17 2.90
N SER A 399 -2.69 22.60 1.71
CA SER A 399 -1.53 21.76 1.37
C SER A 399 -0.25 22.60 1.42
N ARG A 400 0.92 21.96 1.60
CA ARG A 400 2.20 22.69 1.59
C ARG A 400 2.41 23.44 0.27
N GLN A 401 1.93 22.87 -0.84
CA GLN A 401 2.01 23.50 -2.15
C GLN A 401 1.12 24.74 -2.23
N GLU A 402 -0.10 24.69 -1.71
CA GLU A 402 -1.00 25.85 -1.64
C GLU A 402 -0.43 26.95 -0.75
N GLN A 403 0.11 26.59 0.42
CA GLN A 403 0.76 27.56 1.31
C GLN A 403 1.95 28.25 0.62
N LEU A 404 2.73 27.49 -0.16
CA LEU A 404 3.84 28.06 -0.93
C LEU A 404 3.35 28.94 -2.07
N ARG A 405 2.28 28.55 -2.78
CA ARG A 405 1.66 29.35 -3.83
C ARG A 405 1.14 30.67 -3.27
N GLU A 406 0.37 30.63 -2.18
CA GLU A 406 -0.13 31.82 -1.48
C GLU A 406 1.01 32.70 -0.97
N LYS A 407 2.09 32.11 -0.43
CA LYS A 407 3.27 32.87 0.00
C LYS A 407 3.98 33.55 -1.18
N ARG A 408 4.02 32.93 -2.36
CA ARG A 408 4.58 33.52 -3.58
C ARG A 408 3.69 34.66 -4.07
N GLU A 409 2.38 34.45 -4.14
CA GLU A 409 1.40 35.47 -4.53
C GLU A 409 1.42 36.67 -3.58
N ALA A 410 1.50 36.43 -2.27
CA ALA A 410 1.62 37.49 -1.28
C ALA A 410 2.93 38.29 -1.44
N ARG A 411 4.04 37.65 -1.80
CA ARG A 411 5.30 38.34 -2.08
C ARG A 411 5.21 39.20 -3.34
N THR A 412 4.59 38.68 -4.41
CA THR A 412 4.40 39.45 -5.65
C THR A 412 3.45 40.61 -5.47
N ASN A 413 2.42 40.48 -4.62
CA ASN A 413 1.51 41.58 -4.33
C ASN A 413 2.22 42.65 -3.51
N ARG A 414 2.97 42.26 -2.47
CA ARG A 414 3.78 43.21 -1.68
C ARG A 414 4.84 43.93 -2.52
N SER A 415 5.46 43.27 -3.51
CA SER A 415 6.43 43.94 -4.39
C SER A 415 5.75 44.92 -5.34
N LYS A 416 4.58 44.59 -5.89
CA LYS A 416 3.75 45.50 -6.68
C LYS A 416 3.32 46.72 -5.88
N ASP A 417 2.78 46.51 -4.67
CA ASP A 417 2.35 47.59 -3.79
C ASP A 417 3.53 48.54 -3.46
N ARG A 418 4.72 47.99 -3.18
CA ARG A 418 5.93 48.78 -2.95
C ARG A 418 6.37 49.55 -4.20
N ALA A 419 6.27 48.95 -5.38
CA ALA A 419 6.61 49.61 -6.64
C ALA A 419 5.65 50.76 -6.95
N GLU A 420 4.34 50.56 -6.75
CA GLU A 420 3.31 51.59 -6.92
C GLU A 420 3.49 52.73 -5.92
N GLN A 421 3.79 52.42 -4.65
CA GLN A 421 4.11 53.44 -3.64
C GLN A 421 5.36 54.23 -4.02
N ARG A 422 6.42 53.58 -4.52
CA ARG A 422 7.63 54.25 -5.00
C ARG A 422 7.33 55.13 -6.23
N ALA A 423 6.50 54.66 -7.16
CA ALA A 423 6.08 55.43 -8.33
C ALA A 423 5.25 56.66 -7.94
N ALA A 424 4.29 56.50 -7.02
CA ALA A 424 3.48 57.59 -6.50
C ALA A 424 4.34 58.63 -5.77
N GLN A 425 5.30 58.20 -4.95
CA GLN A 425 6.25 59.10 -4.29
C GLN A 425 7.14 59.84 -5.29
N ARG A 426 7.61 59.17 -6.36
CA ARG A 426 8.38 59.83 -7.43
C ARG A 426 7.54 60.87 -8.16
N ASN A 427 6.30 60.55 -8.50
CA ASN A 427 5.38 61.47 -9.16
C ASN A 427 5.07 62.68 -8.26
N ALA A 428 4.82 62.47 -6.97
CA ALA A 428 4.59 63.55 -6.00
C ALA A 428 5.84 64.45 -5.84
N LYS A 429 7.04 63.87 -5.76
CA LYS A 429 8.30 64.63 -5.72
C LYS A 429 8.51 65.45 -7.00
N GLN A 430 8.21 64.88 -8.16
CA GLN A 430 8.29 65.59 -9.44
C GLN A 430 7.30 66.75 -9.52
N GLN A 431 6.06 66.56 -9.07
CA GLN A 431 5.05 67.62 -9.01
C GLN A 431 5.48 68.75 -8.07
N ALA A 432 5.94 68.41 -6.85
CA ALA A 432 6.43 69.41 -5.90
C ALA A 432 7.65 70.18 -6.44
N ALA A 433 8.56 69.50 -7.16
CA ALA A 433 9.70 70.15 -7.80
C ALA A 433 9.26 71.11 -8.93
N GLN A 434 8.26 70.74 -9.73
CA GLN A 434 7.71 71.60 -10.78
C GLN A 434 6.99 72.82 -10.21
N GLU A 435 6.20 72.65 -9.15
CA GLU A 435 5.54 73.76 -8.45
C GLU A 435 6.57 74.71 -7.82
N ALA A 436 7.62 74.19 -7.19
CA ALA A 436 8.71 75.00 -6.65
C ALA A 436 9.45 75.78 -7.75
N ALA A 437 9.70 75.16 -8.90
CA ALA A 437 10.32 75.83 -10.05
C ALA A 437 9.43 76.93 -10.64
N ALA A 438 8.11 76.69 -10.73
CA ALA A 438 7.13 77.68 -11.18
C ALA A 438 7.00 78.86 -10.20
N ALA A 439 7.03 78.60 -8.89
CA ALA A 439 7.02 79.65 -7.87
C ALA A 439 8.30 80.50 -7.89
N ALA A 440 9.46 79.89 -8.21
CA ALA A 440 10.72 80.62 -8.34
C ALA A 440 10.82 81.49 -9.61
N THR A 441 9.91 81.33 -10.58
CA THR A 441 9.89 82.11 -11.84
C THR A 441 8.86 83.24 -11.87
N GLY A 442 8.16 83.50 -10.75
CA GLY A 442 7.29 84.67 -10.59
C GLY A 442 8.05 85.89 -10.05
N ASP A 443 8.09 86.96 -10.84
CA ASP A 443 8.54 88.33 -10.50
C ASP A 443 10.05 88.63 -10.47
N GLU A 444 10.80 88.15 -11.46
CA GLU A 444 11.89 88.96 -12.02
C GLU A 444 11.73 89.08 -13.54
N GLU A 445 11.30 90.26 -13.99
CA GLU A 445 11.40 90.73 -15.37
C GLU A 445 12.90 90.82 -15.73
N ILE A 446 13.47 89.68 -16.14
CA ILE A 446 14.86 89.61 -16.61
C ILE A 446 14.91 90.21 -18.02
N GLU A 447 15.34 91.47 -18.07
CA GLU A 447 15.80 92.19 -19.25
C GLU A 447 16.89 91.35 -19.94
N ILE A 448 16.62 90.87 -21.16
CA ILE A 448 17.54 90.03 -21.94
C ILE A 448 18.74 90.90 -22.38
N PRO A 449 19.98 90.67 -21.90
CA PRO A 449 21.14 91.29 -22.52
C PRO A 449 21.46 90.60 -23.86
N PRO A 450 21.96 91.33 -24.87
CA PRO A 450 22.26 90.81 -26.20
C PRO A 450 23.39 89.75 -26.18
N PRO A 451 23.47 88.91 -27.22
CA PRO A 451 24.40 87.79 -27.27
C PRO A 451 25.84 88.27 -27.44
N ASP A 452 26.63 88.15 -26.37
CA ASP A 452 28.07 88.39 -26.41
C ASP A 452 28.85 87.07 -26.54
N GLU A 453 29.65 87.02 -27.60
CA GLU A 453 30.70 86.06 -27.90
C GLU A 453 31.62 85.85 -26.70
N ARG A 454 31.76 84.59 -26.26
CA ARG A 454 32.92 84.16 -25.46
C ARG A 454 33.50 82.86 -26.00
N THR A 455 34.42 83.07 -26.94
CA THR A 455 35.78 82.53 -26.99
C THR A 455 36.08 81.24 -26.21
N ILE A 456 36.41 80.24 -27.02
CA ILE A 456 37.15 79.02 -26.72
C ILE A 456 38.55 79.39 -26.18
N PRO A 457 39.00 78.83 -25.03
CA PRO A 457 40.41 78.69 -24.76
C PRO A 457 40.88 77.28 -25.14
N ALA A 458 41.82 77.25 -26.08
CA ALA A 458 42.67 76.10 -26.35
C ALA A 458 43.85 76.08 -25.35
N GLU A 459 44.45 74.90 -25.22
CA GLU A 459 45.74 74.57 -24.59
C GLU A 459 45.74 74.07 -23.13
N MET A 460 45.80 72.73 -23.01
CA MET A 460 46.83 71.91 -22.33
C MET A 460 46.17 70.54 -22.07
N GLY A 461 46.46 69.46 -22.79
CA GLY A 461 47.74 68.74 -22.77
C GLY A 461 47.54 67.30 -22.28
N VAL A 462 47.24 66.40 -23.23
CA VAL A 462 47.88 65.07 -23.42
C VAL A 462 48.26 64.27 -22.17
N MET A 463 47.60 63.12 -21.97
CA MET A 463 48.29 61.82 -22.06
C MET A 463 47.34 60.74 -22.59
N VAL A 464 47.81 60.13 -23.68
CA VAL A 464 47.32 58.92 -24.31
C VAL A 464 48.03 57.77 -23.60
N GLU A 465 47.28 56.84 -23.01
CA GLU A 465 47.78 55.49 -22.81
C GLU A 465 46.74 54.52 -23.37
N SER A 466 47.15 53.86 -24.43
CA SER A 466 46.46 52.82 -25.18
C SER A 466 46.43 51.51 -24.39
N GLY A 467 45.24 50.95 -24.22
CA GLY A 467 45.04 49.56 -23.82
C GLY A 467 43.79 49.03 -24.49
N GLU A 468 43.95 48.45 -25.69
CA GLU A 468 42.98 47.52 -26.26
C GLU A 468 42.85 46.31 -25.32
N GLY A 469 41.61 45.93 -25.03
CA GLY A 469 41.31 44.80 -24.15
C GLY A 469 39.81 44.58 -24.04
N ASP A 470 39.29 43.91 -25.08
CA ASP A 470 38.16 42.98 -25.10
C ASP A 470 36.79 43.36 -24.52
N ASP A 471 35.84 43.23 -25.45
CA ASP A 471 34.39 43.27 -25.39
C ASP A 471 33.86 42.02 -24.68
N GLU A 472 33.32 42.15 -23.46
CA GLU A 472 32.30 41.23 -22.94
C GLU A 472 31.28 42.02 -22.10
N GLY A 473 30.03 41.94 -22.55
CA GLY A 473 28.89 42.57 -21.89
C GLY A 473 28.64 42.01 -20.50
N GLY A 474 28.58 42.92 -19.51
CA GLY A 474 28.09 42.64 -18.17
C GLY A 474 27.03 43.67 -17.80
N GLU A 475 25.76 43.25 -17.81
CA GLU A 475 24.65 43.96 -17.17
C GLU A 475 24.91 44.04 -15.65
N GLY A 476 25.49 45.16 -15.21
CA GLY A 476 25.70 45.50 -13.81
C GLY A 476 24.64 46.48 -13.30
N GLY A 477 23.47 45.96 -12.93
CA GLY A 477 22.48 46.69 -12.14
C GLY A 477 22.88 46.69 -10.67
N GLY A 478 23.52 47.77 -10.22
CA GLY A 478 23.75 48.03 -8.79
C GLY A 478 22.46 48.51 -8.12
N GLU A 479 21.86 47.67 -7.28
CA GLU A 479 20.94 48.11 -6.22
C GLU A 479 21.74 48.23 -4.91
N GLU A 480 21.88 49.46 -4.45
CA GLU A 480 22.38 49.80 -3.12
C GLU A 480 21.51 49.14 -2.05
N GLY A 481 22.12 48.23 -1.29
CA GLY A 481 21.55 47.64 -0.09
C GLY A 481 21.51 48.67 1.04
N GLY A 482 20.29 49.05 1.43
CA GLY A 482 20.03 49.74 2.67
C GLY A 482 20.16 48.77 3.85
N GLU A 483 21.01 49.15 4.79
CA GLU A 483 21.17 48.55 6.11
C GLU A 483 19.84 48.67 6.88
N ASP A 484 19.24 47.53 7.23
CA ASP A 484 18.15 47.44 8.20
C ASP A 484 18.69 46.63 9.37
N GLU A 485 18.86 47.30 10.50
CA GLU A 485 19.32 46.73 11.77
C GLU A 485 18.26 45.76 12.30
N GLY A 486 18.43 44.48 11.96
CA GLY A 486 17.66 43.36 12.51
C GLY A 486 18.44 42.65 13.61
N VAL A 487 18.02 42.94 14.85
CA VAL A 487 18.14 42.14 16.08
C VAL A 487 18.77 40.75 15.90
N VAL A 488 19.96 40.59 16.47
CA VAL A 488 20.64 39.31 16.72
C VAL A 488 19.86 38.57 17.82
N GLU A 489 19.09 37.55 17.47
CA GLU A 489 18.72 36.49 18.40
C GLU A 489 19.93 35.59 18.61
N GLU A 490 20.30 35.40 19.87
CA GLU A 490 21.39 34.55 20.35
C GLU A 490 21.20 33.11 19.85
N GLU A 491 22.12 32.64 19.00
CA GLU A 491 22.34 31.21 18.76
C GLU A 491 22.86 30.58 20.06
N GLN A 492 22.10 29.61 20.56
CA GLN A 492 22.54 28.71 21.62
C GLN A 492 23.72 27.88 21.11
N PRO A 493 24.75 27.63 21.94
CA PRO A 493 25.85 26.77 21.56
C PRO A 493 25.36 25.32 21.44
N GLU A 494 25.66 24.69 20.32
CA GLU A 494 25.61 23.24 20.16
C GLU A 494 26.52 22.61 21.22
N GLU A 495 25.92 21.90 22.18
CA GLU A 495 26.62 20.99 23.06
C GLU A 495 27.17 19.83 22.23
N GLU A 496 28.48 19.80 22.06
CA GLU A 496 29.26 18.64 21.65
C GLU A 496 28.90 17.46 22.56
N GLN A 497 28.21 16.46 22.00
CA GLN A 497 28.06 15.17 22.64
C GLN A 497 29.42 14.45 22.62
N PRO A 498 29.95 13.99 23.76
CA PRO A 498 31.16 13.20 23.76
C PRO A 498 30.86 11.83 23.14
N GLU A 499 31.71 11.43 22.20
CA GLU A 499 31.80 10.06 21.70
C GLU A 499 32.07 9.12 22.88
N GLU A 500 31.06 8.37 23.30
CA GLU A 500 31.23 7.25 24.22
C GLU A 500 31.94 6.11 23.48
N GLU A 501 33.24 6.03 23.74
CA GLU A 501 34.13 4.92 23.50
C GLU A 501 33.57 3.67 24.23
N GLN A 502 32.79 2.86 23.51
CA GLN A 502 32.35 1.55 24.00
C GLN A 502 33.57 0.64 24.14
N THR A 503 34.03 0.55 25.40
CA THR A 503 35.01 -0.44 25.84
C THR A 503 34.27 -1.78 25.91
N GLU A 504 34.66 -2.73 25.06
CA GLU A 504 34.31 -4.15 25.21
C GLU A 504 34.93 -4.66 26.52
N GLU A 505 34.15 -4.65 27.60
CA GLU A 505 34.42 -5.48 28.77
C GLU A 505 33.84 -6.88 28.52
N GLU A 506 34.74 -7.82 28.23
CA GLU A 506 34.51 -9.25 28.39
C GLU A 506 34.04 -9.55 29.82
N GLN A 507 32.79 -9.98 29.98
CA GLN A 507 32.37 -10.68 31.19
C GLN A 507 32.61 -12.19 31.02
N PRO A 508 33.14 -12.86 32.06
CA PRO A 508 33.51 -14.27 32.00
C PRO A 508 32.27 -15.18 32.10
N GLU A 509 32.34 -16.30 31.39
CA GLU A 509 31.43 -17.45 31.50
C GLU A 509 31.30 -17.90 32.96
N GLU A 510 30.11 -17.72 33.55
CA GLU A 510 29.72 -18.45 34.76
C GLU A 510 29.15 -19.82 34.35
N GLU A 511 29.97 -20.81 34.67
CA GLU A 511 29.73 -22.25 34.73
C GLU A 511 28.48 -22.57 35.58
N GLN A 512 27.33 -22.81 34.93
CA GLN A 512 26.16 -23.37 35.61
C GLN A 512 26.26 -24.89 35.66
N THR A 513 26.38 -25.35 36.89
CA THR A 513 26.41 -26.73 37.35
C THR A 513 25.06 -27.42 37.09
N GLU A 514 25.11 -28.62 36.52
CA GLU A 514 23.99 -29.56 36.45
C GLU A 514 23.57 -29.96 37.88
N GLU A 515 22.31 -29.71 38.24
CA GLU A 515 21.64 -30.41 39.34
C GLU A 515 20.45 -31.22 38.80
N GLU A 516 20.46 -32.51 39.11
CA GLU A 516 19.45 -33.53 38.83
C GLU A 516 18.07 -33.15 39.41
N PRO A 517 16.95 -33.49 38.75
CA PRO A 517 15.67 -33.56 39.43
C PRO A 517 15.51 -34.95 40.08
N THR A 518 15.46 -34.96 41.40
CA THR A 518 14.95 -36.09 42.19
C THR A 518 13.43 -36.12 42.10
N GLU A 519 12.89 -37.29 41.75
CA GLU A 519 11.50 -37.67 41.95
C GLU A 519 11.16 -37.59 43.44
N GLU A 520 10.14 -36.82 43.83
CA GLU A 520 9.36 -37.17 45.00
C GLU A 520 7.90 -36.68 44.89
N SER A 521 7.03 -37.67 44.99
CA SER A 521 5.59 -37.63 45.20
C SER A 521 5.16 -36.79 46.41
N ASN A 522 4.04 -36.05 46.32
CA ASN A 522 2.89 -36.23 47.20
C ASN A 522 1.68 -35.32 46.92
N GLU A 523 0.50 -35.92 47.12
CA GLU A 523 -0.75 -35.43 47.73
C GLU A 523 -1.36 -34.12 47.16
N GLU A 524 -2.51 -34.16 46.47
CA GLU A 524 -3.86 -34.40 47.01
C GLU A 524 -4.23 -33.41 48.13
N GLU A 525 -4.69 -32.20 47.79
CA GLU A 525 -5.61 -31.48 48.68
C GLU A 525 -6.63 -30.58 47.97
N GLN A 526 -7.81 -30.62 48.55
CA GLN A 526 -9.14 -30.15 48.15
C GLN A 526 -9.32 -28.65 47.94
N LEU A 527 -10.23 -28.33 47.01
CA LEU A 527 -10.98 -27.07 46.92
C LEU A 527 -11.74 -26.75 48.23
N PRO A 528 -12.02 -25.46 48.46
CA PRO A 528 -13.36 -25.10 48.88
C PRO A 528 -14.00 -24.01 48.00
N GLN A 529 -15.32 -23.96 48.17
CA GLN A 529 -16.39 -23.33 47.40
C GLN A 529 -16.32 -21.81 47.28
#